data_AF-C8PDX9-F1
#
_entry.id   AF-C8PDX9-F1
#
_cell.length_a   1.000
_cell.length_b   1.000
_cell.length_c   1.000
_cell.angle_alpha   90.00
_cell.angle_beta   90.00
_cell.angle_gamma   90.00
#
_symmetry.space_group_name_H-M   'P 1'
#
loop_
_entity.id
_entity.type
_entity.pdbx_description
1 polymer ?
#
loop_
_entity_poly.entity_id
_entity_poly.type
_entity_poly.pdbx_seq_one_letter_code
_entity_poly.pdbx_strand_id
1 'polypeptide(L)'
;MENQKSERCLSLDNFTDIANIEAEIIKLISDDLGDYALYEQFENSEITKREVSTAGYYCHFECKKILEKSKNNGFVGNVNLTLSDENIGGAMVLLENGILKMLECYFWEENNFFENIVNGQ
;
A
#
# COMPACT_ATOMS: atom_id res chain seq x y z
N MET A 1 30.76 1.11 0.85
CA MET A 1 29.61 0.55 0.11
C MET A 1 28.39 1.23 0.67
N GLU A 2 27.73 2.04 -0.15
CA GLU A 2 26.44 2.63 0.21
C GLU A 2 25.50 1.50 0.59
N ASN A 3 24.79 1.65 1.72
CA ASN A 3 23.65 0.80 2.03
C ASN A 3 22.66 0.97 0.87
N GLN A 4 22.67 0.05 -0.09
CA GLN A 4 21.49 -0.17 -0.92
C GLN A 4 20.37 -0.46 0.07
N LYS A 5 19.50 0.53 0.30
CA LYS A 5 18.18 0.26 0.89
C LYS A 5 17.60 -0.85 0.01
N SER A 6 17.46 -2.04 0.56
CA SER A 6 16.81 -3.14 -0.14
C SER A 6 15.38 -2.67 -0.37
N GLU A 7 15.08 -2.22 -1.58
CA GLU A 7 13.72 -1.86 -1.97
C GLU A 7 12.84 -3.08 -1.69
N ARG A 8 11.81 -2.88 -0.85
CA ARG A 8 10.88 -3.97 -0.52
C ARG A 8 10.09 -4.30 -1.78
N CYS A 9 9.87 -5.58 -2.01
CA CYS A 9 9.20 -6.08 -3.20
C CYS A 9 8.05 -6.99 -2.79
N LEU A 10 6.89 -6.81 -3.42
CA LEU A 10 5.72 -7.66 -3.27
C LEU A 10 5.39 -8.31 -4.62
N SER A 11 5.53 -9.64 -4.70
CA SER A 11 5.03 -10.41 -5.84
C SER A 11 3.51 -10.53 -5.75
N LEU A 12 2.85 -10.19 -6.84
CA LEU A 12 1.41 -10.15 -7.00
C LEU A 12 0.82 -11.47 -7.51
N ASP A 13 1.66 -12.41 -7.95
CA ASP A 13 1.27 -13.63 -8.68
C ASP A 13 0.32 -14.56 -7.92
N ASN A 14 0.34 -14.52 -6.59
CA ASN A 14 -0.43 -15.40 -5.72
C ASN A 14 -1.64 -14.72 -5.06
N PHE A 15 -1.87 -13.44 -5.35
CA PHE A 15 -3.00 -12.72 -4.77
C PHE A 15 -4.25 -12.87 -5.62
N THR A 16 -5.36 -13.17 -4.94
CA THR A 16 -6.70 -13.26 -5.53
C THR A 16 -7.71 -12.36 -4.83
N ASP A 17 -7.26 -11.63 -3.80
CA ASP A 17 -8.09 -10.78 -2.96
C ASP A 17 -7.36 -9.47 -2.67
N ILE A 18 -8.05 -8.37 -2.96
CA ILE A 18 -7.52 -7.02 -2.79
C ILE A 18 -7.21 -6.70 -1.32
N ALA A 19 -7.99 -7.24 -0.37
CA ALA A 19 -7.79 -6.97 1.04
C ALA A 19 -6.45 -7.53 1.56
N ASN A 20 -6.06 -8.71 1.06
CA ASN A 20 -4.76 -9.30 1.41
C ASN A 20 -3.59 -8.49 0.83
N ILE A 21 -3.75 -7.94 -0.38
CA ILE A 21 -2.72 -7.07 -0.98
C ILE A 21 -2.57 -5.79 -0.14
N GLU A 22 -3.68 -5.13 0.21
CA GLU A 22 -3.69 -3.91 1.03
C GLU A 22 -2.94 -4.12 2.35
N ALA A 23 -3.27 -5.22 3.06
CA ALA A 23 -2.65 -5.55 4.34
C ALA A 23 -1.15 -5.83 4.20
N GLU A 24 -0.73 -6.60 3.20
CA GLU A 24 0.67 -6.97 3.03
C GLU A 24 1.52 -5.75 2.64
N ILE A 25 1.02 -4.86 1.78
CA ILE A 25 1.73 -3.62 1.44
C ILE A 25 1.93 -2.74 2.68
N ILE A 26 0.85 -2.50 3.44
CA ILE A 26 0.93 -1.62 4.62
C ILE A 26 1.87 -2.21 5.67
N LYS A 27 1.85 -3.53 5.86
CA LYS A 27 2.79 -4.23 6.75
C LYS A 27 4.24 -4.05 6.29
N LEU A 28 4.53 -4.28 5.00
CA LEU A 28 5.87 -4.09 4.44
C LEU A 28 6.38 -2.65 4.63
N ILE A 29 5.52 -1.66 4.42
CA ILE A 29 5.86 -0.25 4.64
C ILE A 29 6.10 0.04 6.13
N SER A 30 5.23 -0.47 7.01
CA SER A 30 5.37 -0.32 8.47
C SER A 30 6.70 -0.89 8.96
N ASP A 31 7.05 -2.09 8.50
CA ASP A 31 8.30 -2.77 8.86
C ASP A 31 9.53 -2.01 8.34
N ASP A 32 9.49 -1.49 7.11
CA ASP A 32 10.59 -0.72 6.51
C ASP A 32 10.82 0.61 7.24
N LEU A 33 9.74 1.30 7.63
CA LEU A 33 9.82 2.56 8.36
C LEU A 33 10.12 2.38 9.85
N GLY A 34 10.01 1.16 10.38
CA GLY A 34 10.01 0.88 11.82
C GLY A 34 8.95 1.71 12.53
N ASP A 35 7.72 1.67 12.00
CA ASP A 35 6.60 2.51 12.43
C ASP A 35 5.32 1.67 12.59
N TYR A 36 5.29 0.86 13.65
CA TYR A 36 4.19 -0.08 13.91
C TYR A 36 2.84 0.60 14.19
N ALA A 37 2.84 1.89 14.52
CA ALA A 37 1.61 2.67 14.64
C ALA A 37 0.85 2.73 13.30
N LEU A 38 1.57 2.69 12.16
CA LEU A 38 0.95 2.64 10.83
C LEU A 38 0.07 1.40 10.66
N TYR A 39 0.61 0.22 10.99
CA TYR A 39 -0.12 -1.03 10.82
C TYR A 39 -1.28 -1.16 11.82
N GLU A 40 -1.09 -0.73 13.07
CA GLU A 40 -2.18 -0.68 14.06
C GLU A 40 -3.31 0.26 13.61
N GLN A 41 -2.98 1.42 13.03
CA GLN A 41 -3.96 2.33 12.47
C GLN A 41 -4.74 1.69 11.33
N PHE A 42 -4.09 0.94 10.43
CA PHE A 42 -4.76 0.21 9.37
C PHE A 42 -5.75 -0.83 9.91
N GLU A 43 -5.34 -1.66 10.87
CA GLU A 43 -6.23 -2.68 11.47
C GLU A 43 -7.46 -2.08 12.18
N ASN A 44 -7.39 -0.81 12.56
CA ASN A 44 -8.47 -0.08 13.22
C ASN A 44 -9.16 0.97 12.33
N SER A 45 -8.83 1.00 11.04
CA SER A 45 -9.45 1.89 10.07
C SER A 45 -10.57 1.20 9.31
N GLU A 46 -11.56 1.99 8.90
CA GLU A 46 -12.55 1.55 7.92
C GLU A 46 -12.13 2.00 6.53
N ILE A 47 -12.36 1.14 5.54
CA ILE A 47 -12.21 1.51 4.13
C ILE A 47 -13.44 2.30 3.71
N THR A 48 -13.21 3.54 3.30
CA THR A 48 -14.30 4.46 2.91
C THR A 48 -14.52 4.46 1.40
N LYS A 49 -13.46 4.24 0.61
CA LYS A 49 -13.50 4.24 -0.85
C LYS A 49 -12.35 3.42 -1.42
N ARG A 50 -12.62 2.73 -2.52
CA ARG A 50 -11.60 2.15 -3.41
C ARG A 50 -11.77 2.73 -4.81
N GLU A 51 -10.67 3.08 -5.45
CA GLU A 51 -10.62 3.56 -6.83
C GLU A 51 -9.63 2.70 -7.60
N VAL A 52 -10.01 2.31 -8.81
CA VAL A 52 -9.17 1.46 -9.66
C VAL A 52 -9.21 1.98 -11.08
N SER A 53 -8.07 1.94 -11.73
CA SER A 53 -7.90 2.29 -13.14
C SER A 53 -6.66 1.58 -13.69
N THR A 54 -6.43 1.70 -15.00
CA THR A 54 -5.19 1.24 -15.64
C THR A 54 -3.93 1.94 -15.14
N ALA A 55 -4.05 3.11 -14.48
CA ALA A 55 -2.92 3.82 -13.89
C ALA A 55 -2.55 3.31 -12.48
N GLY A 56 -3.47 2.59 -11.82
CA GLY A 56 -3.25 2.14 -10.45
C GLY A 56 -4.52 1.97 -9.63
N TYR A 57 -4.30 1.82 -8.32
CA TYR A 57 -5.30 1.51 -7.31
C TYR A 57 -5.12 2.41 -6.08
N TYR A 58 -6.24 2.91 -5.56
CA TYR A 58 -6.27 3.79 -4.40
C TYR A 58 -7.28 3.25 -3.39
N CYS A 59 -6.86 3.11 -2.13
CA CYS A 59 -7.72 2.72 -1.02
C CYS A 59 -7.69 3.79 0.06
N HIS A 60 -8.85 4.32 0.42
CA HIS A 60 -9.00 5.40 1.39
C HIS A 60 -9.47 4.90 2.74
N PHE A 61 -8.83 5.39 3.80
CA PHE A 61 -9.04 4.95 5.17
C PHE A 61 -9.59 6.07 6.05
N GLU A 62 -10.47 5.69 6.97
CA GLU A 62 -10.90 6.54 8.08
C GLU A 62 -10.71 5.80 9.40
N CYS A 63 -9.81 6.32 10.24
CA CYS A 63 -9.62 5.82 11.60
C CYS A 63 -10.55 6.55 12.56
N LYS A 64 -11.50 5.82 13.16
CA LYS A 64 -12.48 6.37 14.12
C LYS A 64 -12.00 6.36 15.57
N LYS A 65 -10.85 5.76 15.84
CA LYS A 65 -10.24 5.69 17.18
C LYS A 65 -9.10 6.68 17.30
N ILE A 66 -8.88 7.17 18.51
CA ILE A 66 -7.66 7.92 18.84
C ILE A 66 -6.55 6.87 19.06
N LEU A 67 -5.61 6.80 18.13
CA LEU A 67 -4.47 5.88 18.16
C LEU A 67 -3.15 6.65 18.19
N GLU A 68 -2.06 5.91 18.42
CA GLU A 68 -0.72 6.47 18.29
C GLU A 68 -0.50 6.99 16.85
N LYS A 69 0.08 8.19 16.76
CA LYS A 69 0.39 8.80 15.48
C LYS A 69 1.70 8.25 14.96
N SER A 70 1.73 8.01 13.65
CA SER A 70 2.98 7.81 12.94
C SER A 70 3.89 9.02 13.13
N LYS A 71 5.20 8.75 13.22
CA LYS A 71 6.25 9.78 13.21
C LYS A 71 6.42 10.42 11.82
N ASN A 72 5.78 9.85 10.80
CA ASN A 72 5.87 10.23 9.40
C ASN A 72 4.64 11.04 8.94
N ASN A 73 4.79 11.78 7.84
CA ASN A 73 3.72 12.58 7.24
C ASN A 73 3.93 12.73 5.73
N GLY A 74 2.85 12.95 4.98
CA GLY A 74 2.87 12.97 3.52
C GLY A 74 2.91 11.57 2.93
N PHE A 75 3.33 11.47 1.67
CA PHE A 75 3.54 10.19 0.99
C PHE A 75 4.82 9.52 1.48
N VAL A 76 4.71 8.32 2.04
CA VAL A 76 5.83 7.57 2.61
C VAL A 76 5.78 6.08 2.28
N GLY A 77 6.90 5.40 2.50
CA GLY A 77 7.12 4.03 2.06
C GLY A 77 7.56 3.96 0.61
N ASN A 78 7.96 2.76 0.17
CA ASN A 78 8.06 2.39 -1.23
C ASN A 78 8.17 0.87 -1.32
N VAL A 79 7.13 0.23 -1.84
CA VAL A 79 7.10 -1.21 -2.12
C VAL A 79 7.00 -1.40 -3.62
N ASN A 80 8.01 -2.01 -4.24
CA ASN A 80 7.93 -2.42 -5.64
C ASN A 80 6.87 -3.51 -5.79
N LEU A 81 6.02 -3.37 -6.80
CA LEU A 81 4.99 -4.35 -7.15
C LEU A 81 5.50 -5.16 -8.33
N THR A 82 5.66 -6.48 -8.15
CA THR A 82 6.09 -7.37 -9.22
C THR A 82 4.99 -8.32 -9.67
N LEU A 83 4.89 -8.54 -10.98
CA LEU A 83 4.00 -9.51 -11.59
C LEU A 83 4.81 -10.30 -12.62
N SER A 84 4.81 -11.64 -12.51
CA SER A 84 5.62 -12.51 -13.38
C SER A 84 7.09 -12.10 -13.44
N ASP A 85 7.68 -11.79 -12.27
CA ASP A 85 9.05 -11.31 -12.07
C ASP A 85 9.40 -9.93 -12.67
N GLU A 86 8.42 -9.21 -13.24
CA GLU A 86 8.61 -7.85 -13.74
C GLU A 86 8.10 -6.81 -12.74
N ASN A 87 8.86 -5.72 -12.52
CA ASN A 87 8.40 -4.59 -11.72
C ASN A 87 7.41 -3.77 -12.54
N ILE A 88 6.13 -3.85 -12.18
CA ILE A 88 5.04 -3.15 -12.88
C ILE A 88 4.68 -1.81 -12.24
N GLY A 89 5.19 -1.52 -11.04
CA GLY A 89 4.78 -0.35 -10.30
C GLY A 89 5.32 -0.27 -8.88
N GLY A 90 4.73 0.61 -8.08
CA GLY A 90 5.06 0.78 -6.68
C GLY A 90 3.84 1.04 -5.82
N ALA A 91 4.03 0.97 -4.51
CA ALA A 91 3.01 1.30 -3.53
C ALA A 91 3.55 2.13 -2.37
N MET A 92 2.72 3.08 -1.93
CA MET A 92 3.02 4.07 -0.91
C MET A 92 1.77 4.38 -0.09
N VAL A 93 1.96 4.96 1.10
CA VAL A 93 0.84 5.44 1.92
C VAL A 93 0.88 6.95 2.09
N LEU A 94 -0.30 7.57 2.12
CA LEU A 94 -0.47 8.95 2.53
C LEU A 94 -0.81 9.02 4.02
N LEU A 95 -0.01 9.79 4.75
CA LEU A 95 -0.24 10.13 6.14
C LEU A 95 -0.54 11.63 6.29
N GLU A 96 -1.64 11.96 6.97
CA GLU A 96 -1.99 13.33 7.33
C GLU A 96 -1.96 13.50 8.84
N ASN A 97 -1.07 14.36 9.33
CA ASN A 97 -0.84 14.59 10.76
C ASN A 97 -0.53 13.27 11.51
N GLY A 98 0.22 12.38 10.87
CA GLY A 98 0.58 11.05 11.38
C GLY A 98 -0.56 10.03 11.34
N ILE A 99 -1.66 10.31 10.63
CA ILE A 99 -2.82 9.44 10.50
C ILE A 99 -2.91 8.86 9.09
N LEU A 100 -3.06 7.54 8.96
CA LEU A 100 -3.24 6.85 7.69
C LEU A 100 -4.50 7.33 6.98
N LYS A 101 -4.33 7.80 5.74
CA LYS A 101 -5.43 8.30 4.89
C LYS A 101 -5.64 7.48 3.65
N MET A 102 -4.57 7.03 3.03
CA MET A 102 -4.65 6.37 1.74
C MET A 102 -3.50 5.39 1.53
N LEU A 103 -3.80 4.29 0.86
CA LEU A 103 -2.83 3.46 0.16
C LEU A 103 -2.95 3.79 -1.33
N GLU A 104 -1.82 4.13 -1.95
CA GLU A 104 -1.69 4.29 -3.40
C GLU A 104 -0.81 3.16 -3.93
N CYS A 105 -1.30 2.48 -4.96
CA CYS A 105 -0.54 1.59 -5.81
C CYS A 105 -0.55 2.19 -7.21
N TYR A 106 0.60 2.51 -7.76
CA TYR A 106 0.73 3.11 -9.09
C TYR A 106 1.48 2.16 -10.03
N PHE A 107 1.19 2.24 -11.31
CA PHE A 107 1.91 1.49 -12.34
C PHE A 107 2.85 2.38 -13.15
N TRP A 108 3.95 1.79 -13.65
CA TRP A 108 4.86 2.47 -14.59
C TRP A 108 4.24 2.63 -15.98
N GLU A 109 3.47 1.63 -16.39
CA GLU A 109 2.72 1.56 -17.65
C GLU A 109 1.27 1.13 -17.36
N GLU A 110 0.37 1.34 -18.31
CA GLU A 110 -1.03 0.91 -18.13
C GLU A 110 -1.12 -0.60 -17.83
N ASN A 111 -1.77 -0.95 -16.71
CA ASN A 111 -1.91 -2.33 -16.27
C ASN A 111 -3.28 -2.54 -15.60
N ASN A 112 -3.96 -3.65 -15.92
CA ASN A 112 -5.32 -3.95 -15.45
C ASN A 112 -5.37 -4.93 -14.27
N PHE A 113 -4.23 -5.25 -13.64
CA PHE A 113 -4.16 -6.25 -12.56
C PHE A 113 -5.18 -5.98 -11.44
N PHE A 114 -5.21 -4.76 -10.91
CA PHE A 114 -6.15 -4.43 -9.83
C PHE A 114 -7.61 -4.40 -10.30
N GLU A 115 -7.87 -4.02 -11.56
CA GLU A 115 -9.23 -4.09 -12.12
C GLU A 115 -9.71 -5.54 -12.18
N ASN A 116 -8.85 -6.45 -12.63
CA ASN A 116 -9.16 -7.88 -12.69
C ASN A 116 -9.46 -8.44 -11.30
N ILE A 117 -8.61 -8.15 -10.30
CA ILE A 117 -8.84 -8.63 -8.92
C ILE A 117 -10.14 -8.08 -8.34
N VAL A 118 -10.41 -6.77 -8.48
CA VAL A 118 -11.62 -6.16 -7.92
C VAL A 118 -12.89 -6.69 -8.61
N ASN A 119 -12.82 -7.01 -9.90
CA ASN A 119 -13.94 -7.55 -10.67
C ASN A 119 -14.02 -9.09 -10.65
N GLY A 120 -13.10 -9.78 -9.96
CA GLY A 120 -13.07 -11.23 -9.82
C GLY A 120 -12.73 -11.99 -11.12
N GLN A 121 -11.85 -11.42 -11.94
CA GLN A 121 -11.37 -12.00 -13.22
C GLN A 121 -10.04 -12.72 -13.07
#